data_AF-A0A357EKZ0-F1
#
_entry.id   AF-A0A357EKZ0-F1
#
_cell.length_a   1.000
_cell.length_b   1.000
_cell.length_c   1.000
_cell.angle_alpha   90.00
_cell.angle_beta   90.00
_cell.angle_gamma   90.00
#
_symmetry.space_group_name_H-M   'P 1'
#
loop_
_entity.id
_entity.type
_entity.pdbx_description
1 polymer ?
#
loop_
_entity_poly.entity_id
_entity_poly.type
_entity_poly.pdbx_seq_one_letter_code
_entity_poly.pdbx_strand_id
1 'polypeptide(L)'
;EVVVRNTVAGSLAKRLGLKEGNRIDPAVVEFYYKNDALGDPLVNDDHLRLMNVATPGVLRELRELGHAVNKILKPFFAERKMQLVDFKLEFGVFHNKLILADEISPDTCRLWDTTTGESMDKDRFRKDMGK
;
A
#
# COMPACT_ATOMS: atom_id res chain seq x y z
N GLU A 1 -7.61 5.31 0.67
CA GLU A 1 -6.22 4.84 0.82
C GLU A 1 -5.72 4.29 -0.51
N VAL A 2 -4.45 4.55 -0.85
CA VAL A 2 -3.78 4.03 -2.05
C VAL A 2 -2.73 3.02 -1.60
N VAL A 3 -2.92 1.73 -1.93
CA VAL A 3 -2.02 0.66 -1.49
C VAL A 3 -1.21 0.16 -2.67
N VAL A 4 0.12 0.17 -2.53
CA VAL A 4 1.06 -0.32 -3.55
C VAL A 4 1.70 -1.61 -3.07
N ARG A 5 1.68 -2.66 -3.91
CA ARG A 5 2.14 -4.02 -3.56
C ARG A 5 3.23 -4.50 -4.49
N ASN A 6 4.41 -4.78 -3.92
CA ASN A 6 5.54 -5.39 -4.62
C ASN A 6 5.59 -6.92 -4.43
N THR A 7 4.91 -7.43 -3.42
CA THR A 7 4.94 -8.83 -3.02
C THR A 7 3.57 -9.22 -2.46
N VAL A 8 3.13 -10.44 -2.77
CA VAL A 8 1.86 -10.97 -2.26
C VAL A 8 1.97 -11.16 -0.75
N ALA A 9 1.11 -10.49 0.01
CA ALA A 9 1.00 -10.60 1.45
C ALA A 9 -0.39 -10.15 1.95
N GLY A 10 -0.69 -10.44 3.21
CA GLY A 10 -1.82 -9.83 3.92
C GLY A 10 -3.18 -10.05 3.23
N SER A 11 -3.97 -8.98 3.12
CA SER A 11 -5.32 -9.05 2.56
C SER A 11 -5.36 -9.51 1.10
N LEU A 12 -4.33 -9.20 0.30
CA LEU A 12 -4.23 -9.66 -1.10
C LEU A 12 -4.09 -11.19 -1.16
N ALA A 13 -3.18 -11.75 -0.36
CA ALA A 13 -2.93 -13.19 -0.31
C ALA A 13 -4.21 -13.94 0.07
N LYS A 14 -4.87 -13.50 1.15
CA LYS A 14 -6.13 -14.08 1.62
C LYS A 14 -7.27 -13.95 0.59
N ARG A 15 -7.45 -12.76 0.02
CA ARG A 15 -8.58 -12.47 -0.89
C ARG A 15 -8.50 -13.26 -2.20
N LEU A 16 -7.30 -13.48 -2.73
CA LEU A 16 -7.09 -14.14 -4.02
C LEU A 16 -6.56 -15.58 -3.90
N GLY A 17 -6.36 -16.11 -2.69
CA GLY A 17 -5.80 -17.45 -2.49
C GLY A 17 -4.37 -17.60 -3.00
N LEU A 18 -3.60 -16.50 -3.03
CA LEU A 18 -2.24 -16.49 -3.54
C LEU A 18 -1.23 -16.78 -2.42
N LYS A 19 -0.14 -17.45 -2.78
CA LYS A 19 0.96 -17.75 -1.86
C LYS A 19 1.68 -16.46 -1.43
N GLU A 20 1.83 -16.24 -0.12
CA GLU A 20 2.62 -15.12 0.41
C GLU A 20 4.09 -15.22 -0.02
N GLY A 21 4.71 -14.06 -0.28
CA GLY A 21 6.10 -13.94 -0.73
C GLY A 21 6.28 -13.93 -2.25
N ASN A 22 5.24 -14.22 -3.04
CA ASN A 22 5.33 -14.13 -4.50
C ASN A 22 5.58 -12.67 -4.95
N ARG A 23 6.61 -12.45 -5.78
CA ARG A 23 6.90 -11.14 -6.36
C ARG A 23 5.79 -10.71 -7.33
N ILE A 24 5.48 -9.42 -7.32
CA ILE A 24 4.51 -8.77 -8.20
C ILE A 24 5.27 -7.80 -9.10
N ASP A 25 5.21 -8.01 -10.41
CA ASP A 25 5.87 -7.16 -11.40
C ASP A 25 5.00 -7.04 -12.67
N PRO A 26 4.52 -5.83 -13.05
CA PRO A 26 4.66 -4.57 -12.32
C PRO A 26 3.91 -4.58 -10.99
N ALA A 27 4.36 -3.76 -10.02
CA ALA A 27 3.69 -3.61 -8.73
C ALA A 27 2.20 -3.26 -8.91
N VAL A 28 1.33 -3.81 -8.06
CA VAL A 28 -0.12 -3.54 -8.13
C VAL A 28 -0.44 -2.30 -7.31
N VAL A 29 -1.36 -1.46 -7.81
CA VAL A 29 -1.94 -0.33 -7.06
C VAL A 29 -3.43 -0.58 -6.85
N GLU A 30 -3.84 -0.61 -5.59
CA GLU A 30 -5.22 -0.82 -5.14
C GLU A 30 -5.77 0.41 -4.43
N PHE A 31 -7.09 0.58 -4.47
CA PHE A 31 -7.78 1.62 -3.73
C PHE A 31 -8.69 1.02 -2.66
N TYR A 32 -8.61 1.56 -1.45
CA TYR A 32 -9.48 1.22 -0.34
C TYR A 32 -10.25 2.48 0.07
N TYR A 33 -11.57 2.36 0.23
CA TYR A 33 -12.41 3.48 0.61
C TYR A 33 -12.29 3.71 2.12
N LYS A 34 -11.68 4.83 2.52
CA LYS A 34 -11.42 5.15 3.93
C LYS A 34 -12.74 5.39 4.66
N ASN A 35 -13.21 4.38 5.38
CA ASN A 35 -14.43 4.38 6.16
C ASN A 35 -14.39 3.22 7.16
N ASP A 36 -13.97 3.52 8.39
CA ASP A 36 -13.79 2.54 9.46
C ASP A 36 -15.06 1.73 9.75
N ALA A 37 -16.25 2.35 9.65
CA ALA A 37 -17.52 1.67 9.89
C ALA A 37 -17.84 0.60 8.83
N LEU A 38 -17.23 0.70 7.65
CA LEU A 38 -17.33 -0.29 6.57
C LEU A 38 -16.09 -1.21 6.50
N GLY A 39 -15.11 -1.03 7.39
CA GLY A 39 -13.88 -1.79 7.41
C GLY A 39 -12.98 -1.56 6.19
N ASP A 40 -12.96 -0.31 5.71
CA ASP A 40 -12.13 0.14 4.57
C ASP A 40 -12.21 -0.77 3.34
N PRO A 41 -13.38 -0.88 2.67
CA PRO A 41 -13.55 -1.85 1.60
C PRO A 41 -12.66 -1.56 0.40
N LEU A 42 -12.16 -2.62 -0.26
CA LEU A 42 -11.52 -2.53 -1.56
C LEU A 42 -12.52 -1.99 -2.59
N VAL A 43 -12.13 -0.98 -3.34
CA VAL A 43 -12.95 -0.34 -4.37
C VAL A 43 -12.20 -0.25 -5.70
N ASN A 44 -12.95 -0.30 -6.80
CA ASN A 44 -12.42 -0.04 -8.14
C ASN A 44 -12.77 1.39 -8.58
N ASP A 45 -12.29 1.75 -9.78
CA ASP A 45 -12.49 3.08 -10.36
C ASP A 45 -13.99 3.41 -10.56
N ASP A 46 -14.81 2.41 -10.90
CA ASP A 46 -16.26 2.59 -11.07
C ASP A 46 -16.98 2.88 -9.75
N HIS A 47 -16.59 2.20 -8.66
CA HIS A 47 -17.12 2.50 -7.32
C HIS A 47 -16.75 3.93 -6.91
N LEU A 48 -15.50 4.35 -7.13
CA LEU A 48 -15.03 5.70 -6.79
C LEU A 48 -15.75 6.78 -7.62
N ARG A 49 -16.03 6.49 -8.90
CA ARG A 49 -16.82 7.35 -9.77
C ARG A 49 -18.28 7.42 -9.33
N LEU A 50 -18.91 6.28 -9.01
CA LEU A 50 -20.28 6.21 -8.50
C LEU A 50 -20.45 7.04 -7.22
N MET A 51 -19.46 6.98 -6.32
CA MET A 51 -19.46 7.72 -5.06
C MET A 51 -19.00 9.19 -5.20
N ASN A 52 -18.66 9.65 -6.42
CA ASN A 52 -18.11 10.99 -6.69
C ASN A 52 -16.89 11.35 -5.83
N VAL A 53 -16.03 10.36 -5.52
CA VAL A 53 -14.84 10.54 -4.66
C VAL A 53 -13.67 11.13 -5.44
N ALA A 54 -13.49 10.70 -6.69
CA ALA A 54 -12.39 11.15 -7.55
C ALA A 54 -12.76 11.03 -9.03
N THR A 55 -12.17 11.89 -9.87
CA THR A 55 -12.31 11.82 -11.33
C THR A 55 -11.34 10.78 -11.92
N PRO A 56 -11.58 10.26 -13.14
CA PRO A 56 -10.63 9.35 -13.80
C PRO A 56 -9.22 9.95 -13.97
N GLY A 57 -9.11 11.28 -14.11
CA GLY A 57 -7.82 11.98 -14.16
C GLY A 57 -7.06 11.87 -12.83
N VAL A 58 -7.74 12.16 -11.72
CA VAL A 58 -7.17 12.05 -10.36
C VAL A 58 -6.80 10.62 -10.03
N LEU A 59 -7.61 9.63 -10.41
CA LEU A 59 -7.30 8.21 -10.18
C LEU A 59 -6.03 7.76 -10.91
N ARG A 60 -5.81 8.26 -12.13
CA ARG A 60 -4.58 8.02 -12.90
C ARG A 60 -3.37 8.65 -12.20
N GLU A 61 -3.49 9.90 -11.80
CA GLU A 61 -2.43 10.64 -11.08
C GLU A 61 -2.06 9.94 -9.75
N LEU A 62 -3.05 9.46 -8.99
CA LEU A 62 -2.83 8.68 -7.76
C LEU A 62 -2.01 7.40 -8.02
N ARG A 63 -2.29 6.67 -9.11
CA ARG A 63 -1.51 5.48 -9.50
C ARG A 63 -0.08 5.84 -9.88
N GLU A 64 0.09 6.89 -10.68
CA GLU A 64 1.40 7.39 -11.11
C GLU A 64 2.24 7.82 -9.89
N LEU A 65 1.66 8.57 -8.96
CA LEU A 65 2.32 8.96 -7.71
C LEU A 65 2.64 7.74 -6.83
N GLY A 66 1.73 6.77 -6.72
CA GLY A 66 2.00 5.52 -6.00
C GLY A 66 3.20 4.75 -6.57
N HIS A 67 3.30 4.63 -7.90
CA HIS A 67 4.46 4.04 -8.56
C HIS A 67 5.73 4.87 -8.38
N ALA A 68 5.64 6.20 -8.44
CA ALA A 68 6.78 7.09 -8.23
C ALA A 68 7.35 6.96 -6.82
N VAL A 69 6.49 6.97 -5.79
CA VAL A 69 6.89 6.72 -4.40
C VAL A 69 7.51 5.33 -4.26
N ASN A 70 6.91 4.29 -4.84
CA ASN A 70 7.47 2.94 -4.81
C ASN A 70 8.88 2.87 -5.42
N LYS A 71 9.10 3.56 -6.55
CA LYS A 71 10.41 3.62 -7.22
C LYS A 71 11.50 4.23 -6.33
N ILE A 72 11.13 5.13 -5.42
CA ILE A 72 12.04 5.76 -4.46
C ILE A 72 12.23 4.88 -3.22
N LEU A 73 11.14 4.39 -2.63
CA LEU A 73 11.19 3.65 -1.36
C LEU A 73 11.80 2.25 -1.52
N LYS A 74 11.53 1.56 -2.64
CA LYS A 74 12.03 0.19 -2.85
C LYS A 74 13.56 0.09 -2.76
N PRO A 75 14.36 0.91 -3.48
CA PRO A 75 15.82 0.90 -3.30
C PRO A 75 16.25 1.42 -1.92
N PHE A 76 15.57 2.45 -1.38
CA PHE A 76 15.88 3.00 -0.05
C PHE A 76 15.85 1.92 1.05
N PHE A 77 14.81 1.08 1.07
CA PHE A 77 14.71 -0.02 2.03
C PHE A 77 15.65 -1.18 1.70
N ALA A 78 15.84 -1.50 0.41
CA ALA A 78 16.73 -2.58 -0.01
C ALA A 78 18.18 -2.36 0.44
N GLU A 79 18.69 -1.12 0.35
CA GLU A 79 20.01 -0.73 0.88
C GLU A 79 20.18 -0.99 2.38
N ARG A 80 19.06 -1.04 3.12
CA ARG A 80 19.00 -1.25 4.57
C ARG A 80 18.60 -2.68 4.91
N LYS A 81 18.74 -3.62 3.97
CA LYS A 81 18.38 -5.04 4.11
C LYS A 81 16.91 -5.26 4.44
N MET A 82 16.02 -4.35 4.04
CA MET A 82 14.58 -4.48 4.19
C MET A 82 13.89 -4.62 2.84
N GLN A 83 13.02 -5.62 2.71
CA GLN A 83 12.12 -5.76 1.58
C GLN A 83 10.86 -4.92 1.83
N LEU A 84 10.60 -3.96 0.95
CA LEU A 84 9.33 -3.24 0.91
C LEU A 84 8.26 -4.11 0.24
N VAL A 85 7.49 -4.84 1.06
CA VAL A 85 6.49 -5.84 0.60
C VAL A 85 5.27 -5.12 0.00
N ASP A 86 4.69 -4.22 0.77
CA ASP A 86 3.63 -3.30 0.35
C ASP A 86 3.59 -2.09 1.29
N PHE A 87 2.90 -1.03 0.86
CA PHE A 87 2.70 0.16 1.68
C PHE A 87 1.42 0.89 1.28
N LYS A 88 0.92 1.70 2.21
CA LYS A 88 -0.29 2.51 2.09
C LYS A 88 0.06 3.98 2.09
N LEU A 89 -0.56 4.74 1.19
CA LEU A 89 -0.46 6.19 1.11
C LEU A 89 -1.85 6.83 1.25
N GLU A 90 -1.87 8.04 1.76
CA GLU A 90 -3.03 8.93 1.71
C GLU A 90 -2.64 10.24 1.02
N PHE A 91 -3.58 10.78 0.25
CA PHE A 91 -3.38 11.99 -0.54
C PHE A 91 -4.45 13.00 -0.20
N GLY A 92 -4.05 14.27 -0.18
CA GLY A 92 -4.95 15.41 -0.02
C GLY A 92 -4.87 16.35 -1.22
N VAL A 93 -5.78 17.33 -1.25
CA VAL A 93 -5.71 18.43 -2.22
C VAL A 93 -5.29 19.69 -1.49
N PHE A 94 -4.20 20.31 -1.95
CA PHE A 94 -3.73 21.59 -1.45
C PHE A 94 -3.46 22.53 -2.63
N HIS A 95 -4.07 23.72 -2.62
CA HIS A 95 -4.01 24.68 -3.73
C HIS A 95 -4.32 24.04 -5.11
N ASN A 96 -5.39 23.25 -5.17
CA ASN A 96 -5.82 22.51 -6.37
C ASN A 96 -4.78 21.52 -6.94
N LYS A 97 -3.82 21.10 -6.12
CA LYS A 97 -2.83 20.08 -6.47
C LYS A 97 -2.98 18.88 -5.54
N LEU A 98 -2.84 17.70 -6.12
CA LEU A 98 -2.75 16.47 -5.35
C LEU A 98 -1.39 16.43 -4.65
N ILE A 99 -1.41 16.20 -3.33
CA ILE A 99 -0.21 16.10 -2.51
C ILE A 99 -0.23 14.78 -1.72
N LEU A 100 0.94 14.17 -1.60
CA LEU A 100 1.14 13.08 -0.64
C LEU A 100 1.05 13.66 0.77
N ALA A 101 0.30 13.00 1.65
CA ALA A 101 0.04 13.42 3.02
C ALA A 101 0.23 12.25 4.00
N ASP A 102 -0.36 12.37 5.20
CA ASP A 102 -0.35 11.36 6.26
C ASP A 102 1.08 10.91 6.62
N GLU A 103 1.31 9.60 6.80
CA GLU A 103 2.60 9.07 7.27
C GLU A 103 3.13 7.89 6.43
N ILE A 104 4.46 7.75 6.42
CA ILE A 104 5.17 6.58 5.92
C ILE A 104 5.99 6.02 7.07
N SER A 105 5.52 4.92 7.66
CA SER A 105 6.05 4.32 8.88
C SER A 105 5.93 2.79 8.82
N PRO A 106 6.52 2.04 9.78
CA PRO A 106 6.23 0.61 9.93
C PRO A 106 4.77 0.28 10.26
N ASP A 107 3.93 1.28 10.55
CA ASP A 107 2.48 1.11 10.70
C ASP A 107 1.76 1.08 9.35
N THR A 108 2.26 1.82 8.37
CA THR A 108 1.69 1.94 7.01
C THR A 108 2.46 1.17 5.94
N CYS A 109 3.59 0.57 6.29
CA CYS A 109 4.44 -0.25 5.40
C CYS A 109 4.58 -1.66 5.96
N ARG A 110 4.52 -2.68 5.10
CA ARG A 110 4.97 -4.04 5.41
C ARG A 110 6.43 -4.19 5.00
N LEU A 111 7.29 -4.47 5.98
CA LEU A 111 8.75 -4.50 5.84
C LEU A 111 9.26 -5.84 6.37
N TRP A 112 9.91 -6.60 5.51
CA TRP A 112 10.52 -7.87 5.90
C TRP A 112 12.04 -7.76 5.88
N ASP A 113 12.72 -8.33 6.87
CA ASP A 113 14.17 -8.46 6.84
C ASP A 113 14.57 -9.38 5.67
N THR A 114 15.49 -8.92 4.82
CA THR A 114 15.89 -9.68 3.61
C THR A 114 16.75 -10.90 3.90
N THR A 115 17.30 -11.01 5.11
CA THR A 115 18.16 -12.12 5.53
C THR A 115 17.33 -13.22 6.19
N THR A 116 16.41 -12.84 7.08
CA THR A 116 15.63 -13.79 7.90
C THR A 116 14.20 -13.98 7.40
N GLY A 117 13.67 -13.06 6.61
CA GLY A 117 12.26 -13.00 6.24
C GLY A 117 11.33 -12.55 7.37
N GLU A 118 11.87 -12.14 8.52
CA GLU A 118 11.06 -11.70 9.65
C GLU A 118 10.36 -10.37 9.37
N SER A 119 9.12 -10.23 9.83
CA SER A 119 8.41 -8.95 9.79
C SER A 119 9.03 -7.97 10.79
N MET A 120 9.24 -6.75 10.32
CA MET A 120 9.78 -5.58 11.03
C MET A 120 8.74 -4.46 11.13
N ASP A 121 7.46 -4.81 10.99
CA ASP A 121 6.34 -3.88 10.86
C ASP A 121 5.18 -4.22 11.81
N LYS A 122 4.07 -3.50 11.70
CA LYS A 122 2.88 -3.68 12.53
C LYS A 122 2.27 -5.09 12.47
N ASP A 123 2.60 -5.92 11.48
CA ASP A 123 2.22 -7.34 11.49
C ASP A 123 2.77 -8.08 12.71
N ARG A 124 3.89 -7.64 13.30
CA ARG A 124 4.37 -8.19 14.58
C ARG A 124 3.34 -8.03 15.70
N PHE A 125 2.68 -6.88 15.77
CA PHE A 125 1.59 -6.65 16.72
C PHE A 125 0.33 -7.42 16.31
N ARG A 126 -0.06 -7.37 15.02
CA ARG A 126 -1.28 -8.06 14.53
C ARG A 126 -1.26 -9.58 14.69
N LYS A 127 -0.06 -10.17 14.76
CA LYS A 127 0.18 -11.62 14.84
C LYS A 127 0.83 -12.06 16.16
N ASP A 128 0.82 -11.19 17.17
CA ASP A 128 1.38 -11.47 18.50
C ASP A 128 2.83 -12.01 18.48
N MET A 129 3.68 -11.47 17.61
CA MET A 129 5.08 -11.88 17.41
C MET A 129 6.07 -11.13 18.34
N GLY A 130 5.57 -10.40 19.33
CA GLY A 130 6.38 -9.73 20.35
C GLY A 130 6.96 -10.73 21.35
N LYS A 131 8.21 -10.51 21.76
CA LYS A 131 8.85 -11.18 22.90
C LYS A 131 9.04 -10.18 24.02
#